data_AF-A0A534N8Y8-F1
#
_entry.id   AF-A0A534N8Y8-F1
#
_cell.length_a   1.000
_cell.length_b   1.000
_cell.length_c   1.000
_cell.angle_alpha   90.00
_cell.angle_beta   90.00
_cell.angle_gamma   90.00
#
_symmetry.space_group_name_H-M   'P 1'
#
loop_
_entity.id
_entity.type
_entity.pdbx_description
1 polymer ?
#
loop_
_entity_poly.entity_id
_entity_poly.type
_entity_poly.pdbx_seq_one_letter_code
_entity_poly.pdbx_strand_id
1 'polypeptide(L)'
;MWGFLIVVLGLSLGSASWSILASATQYSYREPAFQDNFYGIKIHGNRCWIVGYYGTVLYSRDRGSTWEIQQSATKEALFQATFISDQKGWISGSYGTILHTQNGGRNWSVQGSSTQEHLFGIDFISEREG
;
A
#
# COMPACT_ATOMS: atom_id res chain seq x y z
N MET A 1 -3.82 19.01 -19.60
CA MET A 1 -4.70 19.27 -18.43
C MET A 1 -4.12 20.47 -17.70
N TRP A 2 -4.83 21.60 -17.68
CA TRP A 2 -4.31 22.87 -17.15
C TRP A 2 -4.38 22.86 -15.62
N GLY A 3 -3.25 23.05 -14.94
CA GLY A 3 -3.17 23.13 -13.48
C GLY A 3 -3.59 24.52 -12.99
N PHE A 4 -4.42 24.56 -11.94
CA PHE A 4 -4.82 25.81 -11.30
C PHE A 4 -3.68 26.36 -10.43
N LEU A 5 -3.38 27.65 -10.61
CA LEU A 5 -2.46 28.43 -9.79
C LEU A 5 -3.27 29.09 -8.67
N ILE A 6 -2.99 28.78 -7.40
CA ILE A 6 -3.49 29.59 -6.27
C ILE A 6 -2.40 30.61 -5.92
N VAL A 7 -2.70 31.89 -6.13
CA VAL A 7 -1.86 33.00 -5.67
C VAL A 7 -2.53 33.62 -4.45
N VAL A 8 -1.88 33.54 -3.29
CA VAL A 8 -2.28 34.33 -2.12
C VAL A 8 -1.55 35.67 -2.20
N LEU A 9 -2.29 36.75 -2.45
CA LEU A 9 -1.74 38.11 -2.46
C LEU A 9 -1.95 38.76 -1.10
N GLY A 10 -0.86 39.09 -0.40
CA GLY A 10 -0.88 40.01 0.73
C GLY A 10 -0.69 41.45 0.25
N LEU A 11 -1.57 42.36 0.66
CA LEU A 11 -1.43 43.79 0.37
C LEU A 11 -0.45 44.42 1.37
N SER A 12 0.53 45.19 0.87
CA SER A 12 1.19 46.23 1.66
C SER A 12 1.23 47.52 0.83
N LEU A 13 0.76 48.62 1.41
CA LEU A 13 0.75 49.94 0.78
C LEU A 13 2.14 50.57 0.91
N GLY A 14 2.86 50.71 -0.21
CA GLY A 14 4.11 51.47 -0.25
C GLY A 14 4.99 51.10 -1.45
N SER A 15 5.08 52.02 -2.42
CA SER A 15 6.03 52.11 -3.54
C SER A 15 6.79 50.82 -3.96
N ALA A 16 6.26 50.19 -5.01
CA ALA A 16 6.95 49.49 -6.10
C ALA A 16 8.37 48.92 -5.84
N SER A 17 8.43 47.65 -5.44
CA SER A 17 9.16 46.62 -6.18
C SER A 17 8.69 45.23 -5.71
N TRP A 18 8.03 44.50 -6.60
CA TRP A 18 7.62 43.12 -6.35
C TRP A 18 8.77 42.20 -6.73
N SER A 19 9.62 41.81 -5.78
CA SER A 19 10.43 40.60 -5.98
C SER A 19 9.57 39.41 -5.58
N ILE A 20 9.22 38.58 -6.55
CA ILE A 20 8.54 37.31 -6.30
C ILE A 20 9.52 36.41 -5.54
N LEU A 21 9.48 36.37 -4.21
CA LEU A 21 10.03 35.25 -3.44
C LEU A 21 8.99 34.15 -3.39
N ALA A 22 8.55 33.69 -4.57
CA ALA A 22 7.87 32.42 -4.67
C ALA A 22 8.97 31.35 -4.61
N SER A 23 9.26 30.84 -3.41
CA SER A 23 9.66 29.44 -3.35
C SER A 23 8.43 28.65 -3.80
N ALA A 24 8.28 28.51 -5.11
CA ALA A 24 7.41 27.48 -5.65
C ALA A 24 8.08 26.18 -5.23
N THR A 25 7.64 25.60 -4.12
CA THR A 25 7.82 24.17 -3.91
C THR A 25 7.14 23.51 -5.10
N GLN A 26 7.93 23.18 -6.10
CA GLN A 26 7.51 22.36 -7.22
C GLN A 26 7.08 21.04 -6.59
N TYR A 27 5.78 20.87 -6.38
CA TYR A 27 5.21 19.55 -6.13
C TYR A 27 5.46 18.75 -7.40
N SER A 28 6.60 18.05 -7.44
CA SER A 28 6.88 17.12 -8.51
C SER A 28 5.84 16.02 -8.38
N TYR A 29 4.84 16.03 -9.26
CA TYR A 29 3.98 14.89 -9.44
C TYR A 29 4.88 13.75 -9.93
N ARG A 30 5.25 12.84 -9.01
CA ARG A 30 5.95 11.61 -9.40
C ARG A 30 4.88 10.65 -9.87
N GLU A 31 5.06 10.13 -11.07
CA GLU A 31 4.26 9.00 -11.53
C GLU A 31 4.28 7.91 -10.46
N PRO A 32 3.12 7.33 -10.11
CA PRO A 32 3.08 6.27 -9.11
C PRO A 32 3.99 5.13 -9.57
N ALA A 33 4.87 4.69 -8.68
CA ALA A 33 5.85 3.64 -8.99
C ALA A 33 5.20 2.30 -9.36
N PHE A 34 3.91 2.13 -9.05
CA PHE A 34 3.10 0.96 -9.33
C PHE A 34 1.72 1.40 -9.80
N GLN A 35 1.22 0.78 -10.87
CA GLN A 35 -0.12 1.00 -11.40
C GLN A 35 -0.89 -0.31 -11.34
N ASP A 36 -1.76 -0.43 -10.34
CA ASP A 36 -2.70 -1.54 -10.20
C ASP A 36 -3.89 -1.11 -9.33
N ASN A 37 -4.94 -1.93 -9.30
CA ASN A 37 -6.02 -1.80 -8.34
C ASN A 37 -5.57 -2.37 -6.99
N PHE A 38 -5.34 -1.50 -6.02
CA PHE A 38 -5.05 -1.90 -4.64
C PHE A 38 -6.34 -2.02 -3.83
N TYR A 39 -6.43 -3.09 -3.04
CA TYR A 39 -7.64 -3.42 -2.28
C TYR A 39 -7.43 -3.30 -0.77
N GLY A 40 -6.21 -3.57 -0.29
CA GLY A 40 -5.92 -3.55 1.13
C GLY A 40 -4.53 -3.05 1.44
N ILE A 41 -4.39 -2.43 2.61
CA ILE A 41 -3.09 -2.07 3.19
C ILE A 41 -3.03 -2.58 4.64
N LYS A 42 -1.91 -3.21 5.00
CA LYS A 42 -1.59 -3.59 6.38
C LYS A 42 -0.31 -2.90 6.81
N ILE A 43 -0.35 -2.30 7.99
CA ILE A 43 0.81 -1.71 8.67
C ILE A 43 1.09 -2.52 9.93
N HIS A 44 2.36 -2.86 10.15
CA HIS A 44 2.86 -3.47 11.40
C HIS A 44 4.23 -2.86 11.72
N GLY A 45 4.31 -2.09 12.80
CA GLY A 45 5.52 -1.32 13.12
C GLY A 45 5.90 -0.33 12.02
N ASN A 46 7.11 -0.47 11.47
CA ASN A 46 7.61 0.34 10.35
C ASN A 46 7.39 -0.30 8.98
N ARG A 47 6.75 -1.47 8.94
CA ARG A 47 6.52 -2.23 7.72
C ARG A 47 5.11 -2.04 7.21
N CYS A 48 4.97 -2.00 5.90
CA CYS A 48 3.68 -1.92 5.23
C CYS A 48 3.58 -2.99 4.14
N TRP A 49 2.39 -3.53 3.95
CA TRP A 49 2.04 -4.41 2.84
C TRP A 49 0.81 -3.87 2.15
N ILE A 50 0.85 -3.75 0.83
CA ILE A 50 -0.32 -3.46 -0.01
C ILE A 50 -0.64 -4.71 -0.81
N VAL A 51 -1.92 -5.04 -0.90
CA VAL A 51 -2.42 -6.14 -1.72
C VAL A 51 -3.43 -5.64 -2.74
N GLY A 52 -3.53 -6.31 -3.88
CA GLY A 52 -4.38 -5.84 -4.96
C GLY A 52 -4.74 -6.91 -5.99
N TYR A 53 -5.14 -6.42 -7.15
CA TYR A 53 -5.51 -7.24 -8.28
C TYR A 53 -4.32 -8.05 -8.83
N TYR A 54 -4.63 -9.12 -9.57
CA TYR A 54 -3.66 -9.97 -10.26
C TYR A 54 -2.50 -10.51 -9.38
N GLY A 55 -2.78 -10.81 -8.11
CA GLY A 55 -1.77 -11.32 -7.18
C GLY A 55 -0.79 -10.26 -6.68
N THR A 56 -1.06 -8.97 -6.85
CA THR A 56 -0.15 -7.89 -6.43
C THR A 56 0.06 -7.88 -4.93
N VAL A 57 1.34 -7.91 -4.53
CA VAL A 57 1.79 -7.67 -3.15
C VAL A 57 2.97 -6.70 -3.21
N LEU A 58 2.80 -5.54 -2.61
CA LEU A 58 3.88 -4.57 -2.40
C LEU A 58 4.27 -4.57 -0.93
N TYR A 59 5.54 -4.37 -0.67
CA TYR A 59 6.09 -4.30 0.67
C TYR A 59 6.96 -3.06 0.84
N SER A 60 6.85 -2.42 1.99
CA SER A 60 7.72 -1.33 2.41
C SER A 60 8.33 -1.66 3.76
N ARG A 61 9.62 -1.35 3.92
CA ARG A 61 10.36 -1.47 5.18
C ARG A 61 10.56 -0.13 5.91
N ASP A 62 10.08 0.96 5.32
CA ASP A 62 10.37 2.34 5.70
C ASP A 62 9.09 3.21 5.70
N ARG A 63 8.01 2.65 6.26
CA ARG A 63 6.71 3.34 6.45
C ARG A 63 6.08 3.86 5.16
N GLY A 64 6.31 3.17 4.04
CA GLY A 64 5.77 3.53 2.73
C GLY A 64 6.60 4.54 1.96
N SER A 65 7.84 4.83 2.38
CA SER A 65 8.74 5.73 1.67
C SER A 65 9.29 5.09 0.40
N THR A 66 9.62 3.80 0.46
CA THR A 66 10.01 2.96 -0.67
C THR A 66 9.23 1.65 -0.67
N TRP A 67 9.03 1.07 -1.85
CA TRP A 67 8.19 -0.10 -2.06
C TRP A 67 8.90 -1.10 -2.99
N GLU A 68 8.81 -2.38 -2.65
CA GLU A 68 9.28 -3.52 -3.45
C GLU A 68 8.14 -4.51 -3.72
N ILE A 69 8.14 -5.14 -4.90
CA ILE A 69 7.17 -6.19 -5.22
C ILE A 69 7.58 -7.48 -4.51
N GLN A 70 6.61 -8.17 -3.91
CA GLN A 70 6.75 -9.52 -3.41
C GLN A 70 5.93 -10.49 -4.28
N GLN A 71 6.52 -11.62 -4.67
CA GLN A 71 5.84 -12.62 -5.49
C GLN A 71 4.84 -13.42 -4.63
N SER A 72 3.54 -13.30 -4.90
CA SER A 72 2.45 -13.86 -4.08
C SER A 72 2.13 -15.34 -4.35
N ALA A 73 2.85 -16.00 -5.26
CA ALA A 73 2.60 -17.36 -5.72
C ALA A 73 1.21 -17.60 -6.36
N THR A 74 0.45 -16.55 -6.66
CA THR A 74 -0.86 -16.61 -7.32
C THR A 74 -1.06 -15.42 -8.27
N LYS A 75 -2.10 -15.49 -9.09
CA LYS A 75 -2.60 -14.38 -9.92
C LYS A 75 -4.01 -13.95 -9.51
N GLU A 76 -4.55 -14.54 -8.45
CA GLU A 76 -5.87 -14.22 -7.94
C GLU A 76 -5.90 -12.83 -7.28
N ALA A 77 -7.08 -12.21 -7.23
CA ALA A 77 -7.25 -10.93 -6.56
C ALA A 77 -7.04 -11.11 -5.05
N LEU A 78 -6.24 -10.24 -4.44
CA LEU A 78 -5.89 -10.28 -3.02
C LEU A 78 -6.56 -9.12 -2.29
N PHE A 79 -7.39 -9.40 -1.28
CA PHE A 79 -8.29 -8.42 -0.68
C PHE A 79 -7.76 -7.83 0.63
N GLN A 80 -7.20 -8.67 1.51
CA GLN A 80 -6.71 -8.22 2.81
C GLN A 80 -5.42 -8.93 3.17
N ALA A 81 -4.49 -8.19 3.80
CA ALA A 81 -3.32 -8.74 4.47
C ALA A 81 -3.46 -8.60 5.99
N THR A 82 -3.04 -9.62 6.73
CA THR A 82 -3.01 -9.63 8.20
C THR A 82 -1.66 -10.16 8.67
N PHE A 83 -1.00 -9.42 9.55
CA PHE A 83 0.31 -9.76 10.11
C PHE A 83 0.25 -9.70 11.63
N ILE A 84 0.63 -10.81 12.28
CA ILE A 84 0.75 -10.91 13.74
C ILE A 84 2.16 -10.57 14.21
N SER A 85 3.15 -10.62 13.30
CA SER A 85 4.51 -10.14 13.52
C SER A 85 5.11 -9.64 12.21
N ASP A 86 6.29 -9.04 12.28
CA ASP A 86 7.11 -8.65 11.12
C ASP A 86 7.44 -9.81 10.16
N GLN A 87 7.32 -11.06 10.60
CA GLN A 87 7.69 -12.24 9.84
C GLN A 87 6.49 -13.09 9.43
N LYS A 88 5.45 -13.16 10.27
CA LYS A 88 4.34 -14.09 10.07
C LYS A 88 3.06 -13.35 9.72
N GLY A 89 2.49 -13.71 8.57
CA GLY A 89 1.29 -13.08 8.05
C GLY A 89 0.55 -13.91 7.02
N TRP A 90 -0.67 -13.49 6.73
CA TRP A 90 -1.59 -14.11 5.80
C TRP A 90 -2.20 -13.08 4.87
N ILE A 91 -2.63 -13.54 3.69
CA ILE A 91 -3.41 -12.77 2.75
C ILE A 91 -4.62 -13.60 2.34
N SER A 92 -5.79 -12.97 2.26
CA SER A 92 -7.02 -13.57 1.73
C SER A 92 -7.36 -13.01 0.35
N GLY A 93 -8.03 -13.79 -0.50
CA GLY A 93 -8.31 -13.40 -1.89
C GLY A 93 -9.52 -14.09 -2.52
N SER A 94 -9.64 -13.95 -3.84
CA SER A 94 -10.67 -14.60 -4.67
C SER A 94 -10.50 -16.12 -4.71
N TYR A 95 -11.56 -16.83 -5.06
CA TYR A 95 -11.60 -18.29 -5.22
C TYR A 95 -11.03 -19.09 -4.03
N GLY A 96 -11.32 -18.67 -2.81
CA GLY A 96 -10.82 -19.33 -1.61
C GLY A 96 -9.32 -19.15 -1.37
N THR A 97 -8.66 -18.20 -2.06
CA THR A 97 -7.21 -18.00 -1.95
C THR A 97 -6.82 -17.57 -0.54
N ILE A 98 -5.91 -18.33 0.06
CA ILE A 98 -5.22 -17.98 1.29
C ILE A 98 -3.72 -18.11 1.03
N LEU A 99 -2.96 -17.06 1.29
CA LEU A 99 -1.50 -17.08 1.29
C LEU A 99 -1.00 -16.96 2.72
N HIS A 100 0.12 -17.60 3.00
CA HIS A 100 0.82 -17.50 4.28
C HIS A 100 2.31 -17.26 4.06
N THR A 101 2.92 -16.48 4.94
CA THR A 101 4.36 -16.27 4.98
C THR A 101 4.90 -16.42 6.39
N GLN A 102 6.14 -16.91 6.49
CA GLN A 102 6.91 -16.98 7.74
C GLN A 102 8.15 -16.08 7.70
N ASN A 103 8.33 -15.29 6.64
CA ASN A 103 9.53 -14.47 6.42
C ASN A 103 9.21 -13.06 5.90
N GLY A 104 8.07 -12.50 6.32
CA GLY A 104 7.67 -11.12 6.01
C GLY A 104 7.24 -10.93 4.56
N GLY A 105 6.85 -12.02 3.89
CA GLY A 105 6.42 -12.02 2.49
C GLY A 105 7.54 -12.14 1.47
N ARG A 106 8.79 -12.44 1.89
CA ARG A 106 9.85 -12.82 0.93
C ARG A 106 9.44 -14.04 0.12
N ASN A 107 8.74 -14.99 0.76
CA ASN A 107 8.05 -16.08 0.10
C ASN A 107 6.62 -16.18 0.63
N TRP A 108 5.69 -16.50 -0.26
CA TRP A 108 4.29 -16.78 0.04
C TRP A 108 3.95 -18.22 -0.36
N SER A 109 3.29 -18.95 0.53
CA SER A 109 2.79 -20.30 0.28
C SER A 109 1.27 -20.31 0.28
N VAL A 110 0.67 -20.86 -0.77
CA VAL A 110 -0.79 -21.10 -0.84
C VAL A 110 -1.18 -22.09 0.25
N GLN A 111 -2.26 -21.78 0.97
CA GLN A 111 -2.88 -22.66 1.94
C GLN A 111 -4.20 -23.19 1.36
N GLY A 112 -4.53 -24.44 1.67
CA GLY A 112 -5.83 -24.99 1.30
C GLY A 112 -6.95 -24.31 2.09
N SER A 113 -8.04 -23.96 1.42
CA SER A 113 -9.29 -23.54 2.06
C SER A 113 -10.39 -24.56 1.74
N SER A 114 -11.43 -24.59 2.57
CA SER A 114 -12.58 -25.48 2.39
C SER A 114 -13.67 -24.89 1.49
N THR A 115 -13.38 -23.79 0.79
CA THR A 115 -14.35 -23.06 -0.03
C THR A 115 -13.67 -22.50 -1.29
N GLN A 116 -14.46 -22.27 -2.33
CA GLN A 116 -14.03 -21.52 -3.51
C GLN A 116 -14.66 -20.13 -3.57
N GLU A 117 -15.30 -19.69 -2.48
CA GLU A 117 -15.87 -18.34 -2.39
C GLU A 117 -14.79 -17.29 -2.12
N HIS A 118 -15.13 -16.02 -2.36
CA HIS A 118 -14.23 -14.92 -2.05
C HIS A 118 -14.01 -14.79 -0.54
N LEU A 119 -12.74 -14.73 -0.13
CA LEU A 119 -12.34 -14.49 1.25
C LEU A 119 -11.89 -13.04 1.39
N PHE A 120 -12.80 -12.18 1.84
CA PHE A 120 -12.52 -10.75 1.98
C PHE A 120 -11.64 -10.40 3.18
N GLY A 121 -11.49 -11.31 4.15
CA GLY A 121 -10.64 -11.07 5.30
C GLY A 121 -10.27 -12.32 6.09
N ILE A 122 -9.16 -12.22 6.80
CA ILE A 122 -8.70 -13.14 7.84
C ILE A 122 -8.32 -12.26 9.03
N ASP A 123 -8.85 -12.59 10.20
CA ASP A 123 -8.46 -11.96 11.45
C ASP A 123 -7.95 -13.00 12.43
N PHE A 124 -7.22 -12.54 13.44
CA PHE A 124 -6.71 -13.38 14.52
C PHE A 124 -7.07 -12.75 15.85
N ILE A 125 -7.74 -13.53 16.69
CA ILE A 125 -8.10 -13.11 18.05
C ILE A 125 -6.84 -13.12 18.94
N SER A 126 -5.88 -14.00 18.65
CA SER A 126 -4.54 -14.01 19.26
C SER A 126 -3.49 -14.66 18.35
N GLU A 127 -2.21 -14.64 18.74
CA GLU A 127 -1.16 -15.35 17.99
C GLU A 127 -1.41 -16.87 17.83
N ARG A 128 -2.32 -17.44 18.63
CA ARG A 128 -2.63 -18.87 18.66
C ARG A 128 -4.06 -19.21 18.26
N GLU A 129 -4.94 -18.22 18.15
CA GLU A 129 -6.37 -18.41 17.91
C GLU A 129 -6.86 -17.47 16.80
N GLY A 130 -7.44 -18.07 15.77
CA GLY A 130 -8.11 -17.40 14.65
C GLY A 130 -9.61 -17.35 14.84
#